data_AF-A0A7W0VXQ0-F1
#
_entry.id   AF-A0A7W0VXQ0-F1
#
_cell.length_a   1.000
_cell.length_b   1.000
_cell.length_c   1.000
_cell.angle_alpha   90.00
_cell.angle_beta   90.00
_cell.angle_gamma   90.00
#
_symmetry.space_group_name_H-M   'P 1'
#
loop_
_entity.id
_entity.type
_entity.pdbx_description
1 polymer ?
#
loop_
_entity_poly.entity_id
_entity_poly.type
_entity_poly.pdbx_seq_one_letter_code
_entity_poly.pdbx_strand_id
1 'polypeptide(L)'
;MKLATVLGLTLTSLAACAGGEGTSSSSLTQEPGNCGSLETHVIGIREGHQGKASVHVKRPVNQALVLSAREATTWTVTVEPGVVLEAVYAVGIGKQTVRAPEGVKVVTDSKVEGGPWACGYTYPASGTDCNTENLLDLIDKRVHAPTSFHGCAQAGLWTIEENMAVIGNCNGDFGPIQTDMVQGCDGEDSCGGPIFL
;
A
#
# COMPACT_ATOMS: atom_id res chain seq x y z
N MET A 1 50.09 29.49 30.70
CA MET A 1 48.74 29.52 30.09
C MET A 1 48.84 29.23 28.60
N LYS A 2 48.42 28.03 28.18
CA LYS A 2 47.98 27.75 26.80
C LYS A 2 46.86 26.70 26.91
N LEU A 3 45.63 27.13 26.62
CA LEU A 3 44.47 26.27 26.43
C LEU A 3 44.66 25.48 25.13
N ALA A 4 44.38 24.17 25.16
CA ALA A 4 44.13 23.37 23.97
C ALA A 4 42.67 22.90 24.04
N THR A 5 41.83 23.57 23.26
CA THR A 5 40.42 23.23 23.04
C THR A 5 40.35 22.12 22.01
N VAL A 6 39.89 20.92 22.40
CA VAL A 6 39.61 19.82 21.47
C VAL A 6 38.19 20.02 20.94
N LEU A 7 38.10 20.43 19.67
CA LEU A 7 36.85 20.51 18.92
C LEU A 7 36.37 19.08 18.62
N GLY A 8 35.24 18.68 19.20
CA GLY A 8 34.50 17.50 18.77
C GLY A 8 33.81 17.77 17.44
N LEU A 9 34.23 17.07 16.38
CA LEU A 9 33.44 16.95 15.15
C LEU A 9 32.35 15.90 15.39
N THR A 10 31.12 16.34 15.66
CA THR A 10 29.94 15.49 15.51
C THR A 10 29.64 15.37 14.02
N LEU A 11 29.92 14.20 13.43
CA LEU A 11 29.37 13.82 12.13
C LEU A 11 27.87 13.61 12.29
N THR A 12 27.07 14.60 11.91
CA THR A 12 25.65 14.41 11.61
C THR A 12 25.54 13.73 10.26
N SER A 13 25.27 12.43 10.27
CA SER A 13 24.95 11.63 9.11
C SER A 13 23.61 12.11 8.51
N LEU A 14 23.68 12.97 7.50
CA LEU A 14 22.55 13.23 6.62
C LEU A 14 22.39 12.01 5.71
N ALA A 15 21.46 11.11 6.04
CA ALA A 15 21.01 10.09 5.09
C ALA A 15 20.23 10.81 3.98
N ALA A 16 20.86 10.95 2.82
CA ALA A 16 20.21 11.45 1.62
C ALA A 16 19.38 10.33 1.00
N CYS A 17 18.05 10.41 1.08
CA CYS A 17 17.15 9.57 0.30
C CYS A 17 17.24 9.99 -1.17
N ALA A 18 18.06 9.29 -1.94
CA ALA A 18 18.11 9.40 -3.39
C ALA A 18 17.90 8.01 -3.99
N GLY A 19 16.77 7.82 -4.68
CA GLY A 19 16.44 6.60 -5.42
C GLY A 19 15.43 5.72 -4.72
N GLY A 20 14.14 5.92 -5.01
CA GLY A 20 13.09 4.97 -4.67
C GLY A 20 13.25 3.71 -5.52
N GLU A 21 14.05 2.77 -5.02
CA GLU A 21 14.10 1.40 -5.54
C GLU A 21 13.08 0.58 -4.76
N GLY A 22 12.11 0.01 -5.47
CA GLY A 22 11.07 -0.84 -4.89
C GLY A 22 11.70 -1.96 -4.07
N THR A 23 11.36 -2.00 -2.78
CA THR A 23 11.88 -3.00 -1.85
C THR A 23 11.16 -4.33 -2.06
N SER A 24 11.92 -5.43 -2.11
CA SER A 24 11.38 -6.79 -2.13
C SER A 24 10.66 -7.13 -0.82
N SER A 25 9.54 -7.85 -0.91
CA SER A 25 8.59 -8.18 0.17
C SER A 25 9.14 -8.71 1.52
N SER A 26 10.37 -9.23 1.60
CA SER A 26 10.90 -9.84 2.82
C SER A 26 11.44 -8.88 3.87
N SER A 27 11.76 -7.62 3.53
CA SER A 27 12.15 -6.56 4.50
C SER A 27 10.98 -5.66 4.91
N LEU A 28 9.75 -6.03 4.50
CA LEU A 28 8.52 -5.25 4.68
C LEU A 28 7.56 -5.88 5.69
N THR A 29 7.99 -6.91 6.40
CA THR A 29 7.15 -7.59 7.40
C THR A 29 7.07 -6.80 8.70
N GLN A 30 5.89 -6.76 9.31
CA GLN A 30 5.64 -6.10 10.59
C GLN A 30 4.77 -6.98 11.48
N GLU A 31 5.07 -7.01 12.77
CA GLU A 31 4.21 -7.67 13.77
C GLU A 31 2.80 -7.02 13.78
N PRO A 32 1.73 -7.79 13.99
CA PRO A 32 0.37 -7.27 14.13
C PRO A 32 0.26 -6.16 15.19
N GLY A 33 -0.31 -5.00 14.83
CA GLY A 33 -0.56 -3.90 15.76
C GLY A 33 0.63 -2.97 16.00
N ASN A 34 1.79 -3.23 15.39
CA ASN A 34 2.95 -2.32 15.49
C ASN A 34 2.66 -0.94 14.87
N CYS A 35 1.71 -0.87 13.94
CA CYS A 35 1.39 0.33 13.15
C CYS A 35 0.20 1.12 13.71
N GLY A 36 -0.13 0.90 14.98
CA GLY A 36 -1.20 1.59 15.69
C GLY A 36 -2.51 0.79 15.72
N SER A 37 -3.58 1.49 16.12
CA SER A 37 -4.89 0.87 16.37
C SER A 37 -5.72 0.62 15.11
N LEU A 38 -5.30 1.17 13.96
CA LEU A 38 -5.93 0.97 12.66
C LEU A 38 -4.84 0.91 11.59
N GLU A 39 -4.79 -0.19 10.86
CA GLU A 39 -3.88 -0.33 9.73
C GLU A 39 -4.63 -0.10 8.41
N THR A 40 -4.01 0.59 7.44
CA THR A 40 -4.60 0.83 6.13
C THR A 40 -3.75 0.21 5.05
N HIS A 41 -4.26 -0.86 4.43
CA HIS A 41 -3.56 -1.56 3.36
C HIS A 41 -4.13 -1.18 2.00
N VAL A 42 -3.26 -0.87 1.05
CA VAL A 42 -3.63 -0.42 -0.28
C VAL A 42 -3.23 -1.45 -1.32
N ILE A 43 -4.19 -1.94 -2.09
CA ILE A 43 -3.96 -2.78 -3.27
C ILE A 43 -4.26 -1.95 -4.52
N GLY A 44 -3.27 -1.79 -5.39
CA GLY A 44 -3.34 -0.95 -6.58
C GLY A 44 -3.09 -1.71 -7.87
N ILE A 45 -4.02 -1.67 -8.82
CA ILE A 45 -3.86 -2.30 -10.14
C ILE A 45 -4.15 -1.36 -11.30
N ARG A 46 -3.57 -1.62 -12.47
CA ARG A 46 -4.09 -0.98 -13.69
C ARG A 46 -5.40 -1.65 -14.07
N GLU A 47 -5.43 -2.98 -14.13
CA GLU A 47 -6.62 -3.74 -14.49
C GLU A 47 -6.71 -5.08 -13.75
N GLY A 48 -7.93 -5.46 -13.37
CA GLY A 48 -8.19 -6.80 -12.84
C GLY A 48 -8.14 -7.86 -13.94
N HIS A 49 -7.78 -9.09 -13.60
CA HIS A 49 -7.86 -10.22 -14.52
C HIS A 49 -9.32 -10.40 -15.00
N GLN A 50 -9.57 -10.16 -16.29
CA GLN A 50 -10.92 -10.14 -16.88
C GLN A 50 -11.89 -9.19 -16.13
N GLY A 51 -11.38 -8.04 -15.65
CA GLY A 51 -12.16 -7.05 -14.90
C GLY A 51 -12.49 -7.49 -13.46
N LYS A 52 -11.78 -8.48 -12.92
CA LYS A 52 -11.99 -9.00 -11.57
C LYS A 52 -10.68 -9.10 -10.80
N ALA A 53 -10.77 -8.88 -9.48
CA ALA A 53 -9.70 -9.14 -8.54
C ALA A 53 -10.27 -9.64 -7.22
N SER A 54 -9.55 -10.52 -6.54
CA SER A 54 -9.91 -11.01 -5.21
C SER A 54 -8.79 -10.70 -4.22
N VAL A 55 -9.15 -10.23 -3.04
CA VAL A 55 -8.22 -9.95 -1.94
C VAL A 55 -8.62 -10.78 -0.73
N HIS A 56 -7.70 -11.61 -0.27
CA HIS A 56 -7.86 -12.41 0.92
C HIS A 56 -6.98 -11.85 2.04
N VAL A 57 -7.58 -11.53 3.19
CA VAL A 57 -6.90 -10.88 4.31
C VAL A 57 -6.77 -11.85 5.47
N LYS A 58 -5.53 -12.11 5.91
CA LYS A 58 -5.23 -12.93 7.08
C LYS A 58 -4.76 -12.12 8.28
N ARG A 59 -4.38 -10.86 8.08
CA ARG A 59 -3.75 -10.03 9.12
C ARG A 59 -4.70 -9.77 10.29
N PRO A 60 -4.42 -10.26 11.52
CA PRO A 60 -5.35 -10.24 12.64
C PRO A 60 -5.30 -8.90 13.40
N VAL A 61 -5.53 -7.82 12.67
CA VAL A 61 -5.56 -6.45 13.19
C VAL A 61 -6.85 -5.76 12.79
N ASN A 62 -7.16 -4.66 13.47
CA ASN A 62 -8.18 -3.75 13.03
C ASN A 62 -7.68 -2.98 11.80
N GLN A 63 -8.37 -3.08 10.67
CA GLN A 63 -7.88 -2.51 9.42
C GLN A 63 -8.96 -1.97 8.48
N ALA A 64 -8.52 -1.05 7.64
CA ALA A 64 -9.21 -0.61 6.44
C ALA A 64 -8.48 -1.12 5.20
N LEU A 65 -9.23 -1.51 4.18
CA LEU A 65 -8.69 -1.95 2.90
C LEU A 65 -9.01 -0.92 1.82
N VAL A 66 -7.98 -0.44 1.12
CA VAL A 66 -8.16 0.40 -0.06
C VAL A 66 -7.87 -0.39 -1.32
N LEU A 67 -8.80 -0.36 -2.26
CA LEU A 67 -8.74 -1.07 -3.53
C LEU A 67 -8.74 -0.06 -4.65
N SER A 68 -7.63 0.03 -5.39
CA SER A 68 -7.50 0.99 -6.48
C SER A 68 -7.32 0.31 -7.83
N ALA A 69 -8.10 0.76 -8.82
CA ALA A 69 -7.89 0.34 -10.21
C ALA A 69 -8.03 1.50 -11.21
N ARG A 70 -7.21 1.47 -12.27
CA ARG A 70 -7.47 2.32 -13.44
C ARG A 70 -8.75 1.88 -14.13
N GLU A 71 -8.83 0.62 -14.54
CA GLU A 71 -9.97 0.07 -15.26
C GLU A 71 -11.10 -0.35 -14.30
N ALA A 72 -12.31 -0.48 -14.84
CA ALA A 72 -13.46 -0.93 -14.07
C ALA A 72 -13.21 -2.35 -13.54
N THR A 73 -13.30 -2.54 -12.22
CA THR A 73 -12.96 -3.80 -11.57
C THR A 73 -14.02 -4.21 -10.55
N THR A 74 -14.39 -5.49 -10.58
CA THR A 74 -15.16 -6.14 -9.52
C THR A 74 -14.21 -6.82 -8.54
N TRP A 75 -14.20 -6.30 -7.31
CA TRP A 75 -13.41 -6.78 -6.20
C TRP A 75 -14.21 -7.75 -5.35
N THR A 76 -13.59 -8.86 -4.96
CA THR A 76 -14.11 -9.78 -3.93
C THR A 76 -13.15 -9.78 -2.75
N VAL A 77 -13.65 -9.46 -1.57
CA VAL A 77 -12.85 -9.42 -0.34
C VAL A 77 -13.29 -10.55 0.57
N THR A 78 -12.33 -11.32 1.07
CA THR A 78 -12.54 -12.33 2.11
C THR A 78 -11.55 -12.11 3.23
N VAL A 79 -11.91 -12.53 4.44
CA VAL A 79 -11.09 -12.37 5.63
C VAL A 79 -11.05 -13.69 6.40
N GLU A 80 -9.91 -14.01 7.01
CA GLU A 80 -9.78 -15.13 7.95
C GLU A 80 -10.52 -14.85 9.28
N PRO A 81 -10.88 -15.88 10.06
CA PRO A 81 -11.39 -15.70 11.41
C PRO A 81 -10.44 -14.86 12.28
N GLY A 82 -10.99 -13.91 13.03
CA GLY A 82 -10.21 -13.02 13.90
C GLY A 82 -9.71 -11.74 13.21
N VAL A 83 -9.84 -11.63 11.90
CA VAL A 83 -9.59 -10.37 11.17
C VAL A 83 -10.76 -9.41 11.35
N VAL A 84 -10.47 -8.17 11.73
CA VAL A 84 -11.46 -7.09 11.85
C VAL A 84 -11.26 -6.11 10.69
N LEU A 85 -12.08 -6.25 9.65
CA LEU A 85 -12.10 -5.35 8.51
C LEU A 85 -13.24 -4.33 8.69
N GLU A 86 -12.91 -3.09 9.05
CA GLU A 86 -13.92 -2.05 9.31
C GLU A 86 -14.53 -1.51 8.02
N ALA A 87 -13.69 -1.28 7.02
CA ALA A 87 -14.10 -0.63 5.78
C ALA A 87 -13.30 -1.10 4.57
N VAL A 88 -13.97 -1.05 3.42
CA VAL A 88 -13.35 -1.10 2.09
C VAL A 88 -13.61 0.22 1.38
N TYR A 89 -12.55 0.91 0.99
CA TYR A 89 -12.63 2.06 0.08
C TYR A 89 -12.12 1.67 -1.29
N ALA A 90 -13.01 1.59 -2.29
CA ALA A 90 -12.61 1.29 -3.66
C ALA A 90 -12.64 2.56 -4.51
N VAL A 91 -11.52 2.88 -5.16
CA VAL A 91 -11.35 4.15 -5.89
C VAL A 91 -10.63 3.95 -7.22
N GLY A 92 -11.05 4.65 -8.27
CA GLY A 92 -10.41 4.47 -9.57
C GLY A 92 -10.85 5.43 -10.67
N ILE A 93 -10.30 5.24 -11.86
CA ILE A 93 -10.81 5.93 -13.05
C ILE A 93 -12.13 5.29 -13.48
N GLY A 94 -12.11 3.98 -13.75
CA GLY A 94 -13.30 3.18 -14.03
C GLY A 94 -14.15 2.94 -12.78
N LYS A 95 -15.41 2.53 -13.01
CA LYS A 95 -16.33 2.18 -11.93
C LYS A 95 -15.80 0.98 -11.15
N GLN A 96 -15.75 1.10 -9.83
CA GLN A 96 -15.35 0.04 -8.92
C GLN A 96 -16.58 -0.64 -8.31
N THR A 97 -16.56 -1.96 -8.17
CA THR A 97 -17.62 -2.73 -7.49
C THR A 97 -16.97 -3.63 -6.45
N VAL A 98 -17.53 -3.70 -5.25
CA VAL A 98 -16.95 -4.50 -4.15
C VAL A 98 -17.98 -5.49 -3.62
N ARG A 99 -17.55 -6.73 -3.42
CA ARG A 99 -18.22 -7.76 -2.63
C ARG A 99 -17.40 -8.00 -1.38
N ALA A 100 -17.84 -7.47 -0.25
CA ALA A 100 -17.17 -7.60 1.03
C ALA A 100 -17.97 -8.50 1.99
N PRO A 101 -17.35 -9.00 3.08
CA PRO A 101 -18.07 -9.68 4.15
C PRO A 101 -19.21 -8.83 4.73
N GLU A 102 -20.20 -9.48 5.34
CA GLU A 102 -21.31 -8.79 6.00
C GLU A 102 -20.80 -7.88 7.12
N GLY A 103 -21.42 -6.70 7.26
CA GLY A 103 -21.06 -5.70 8.27
C GLY A 103 -19.90 -4.78 7.88
N VAL A 104 -19.14 -5.08 6.82
CA VAL A 104 -18.05 -4.22 6.35
C VAL A 104 -18.60 -3.01 5.61
N LYS A 105 -18.17 -1.80 5.99
CA LYS A 105 -18.57 -0.57 5.29
C LYS A 105 -17.88 -0.47 3.94
N VAL A 106 -18.65 -0.38 2.86
CA VAL A 106 -18.11 -0.21 1.51
C VAL A 106 -18.36 1.21 1.01
N VAL A 107 -17.30 1.87 0.55
CA VAL A 107 -17.38 3.15 -0.16
C VAL A 107 -16.72 3.00 -1.52
N THR A 108 -17.38 3.44 -2.57
CA THR A 108 -16.87 3.39 -3.95
C THR A 108 -16.86 4.77 -4.56
N ASP A 109 -15.73 5.15 -5.14
CA ASP A 109 -15.51 6.44 -5.80
C ASP A 109 -14.91 6.19 -7.20
N SER A 110 -15.38 6.90 -8.22
CA SER A 110 -14.79 6.78 -9.56
C SER A 110 -14.86 8.06 -10.38
N LYS A 111 -13.87 8.24 -11.26
CA LYS A 111 -13.84 9.37 -12.20
C LYS A 111 -15.03 9.35 -13.15
N VAL A 112 -15.39 8.17 -13.67
CA VAL A 112 -16.49 8.03 -14.64
C VAL A 112 -17.86 8.32 -14.03
N GLU A 113 -18.00 8.22 -12.71
CA GLU A 113 -19.23 8.58 -11.99
C GLU A 113 -19.20 10.04 -11.46
N GLY A 114 -18.18 10.83 -11.86
CA GLY A 114 -18.02 12.21 -11.41
C GLY A 114 -17.59 12.36 -9.95
N GLY A 115 -17.18 11.25 -9.32
CA GLY A 115 -16.71 11.22 -7.95
C GLY A 115 -15.24 11.66 -7.82
N PRO A 116 -14.76 11.81 -6.58
CA PRO A 116 -13.34 11.83 -6.26
C PRO A 116 -12.66 10.60 -6.87
N TRP A 117 -11.41 10.75 -7.30
CA TRP A 117 -10.70 9.62 -7.89
C TRP A 117 -9.20 9.79 -7.75
N ALA A 118 -8.53 8.65 -7.62
CA ALA A 118 -7.11 8.49 -7.79
C ALA A 118 -6.86 7.02 -8.18
N CYS A 119 -5.73 6.76 -8.81
CA CYS A 119 -5.27 5.40 -9.07
C CYS A 119 -3.76 5.30 -8.94
N GLY A 120 -3.28 4.12 -8.57
CA GLY A 120 -1.86 3.81 -8.42
C GLY A 120 -1.65 2.31 -8.55
N TYR A 121 -0.59 1.91 -9.25
CA TYR A 121 -0.25 0.49 -9.45
C TYR A 121 1.27 0.25 -9.56
N THR A 122 2.08 1.30 -9.39
CA THR A 122 3.55 1.23 -9.30
C THR A 122 4.02 2.16 -8.19
N TYR A 123 4.97 1.72 -7.37
CA TYR A 123 5.64 2.59 -6.39
C TYR A 123 7.18 2.56 -6.56
N PRO A 124 7.86 3.72 -6.65
CA PRO A 124 7.28 5.06 -6.88
C PRO A 124 6.46 5.12 -8.18
N ALA A 125 5.64 6.16 -8.36
CA ALA A 125 4.85 6.26 -9.58
C ALA A 125 5.71 6.36 -10.85
N SER A 126 5.30 5.67 -11.91
CA SER A 126 6.02 5.61 -13.20
C SER A 126 5.40 6.48 -14.30
N GLY A 127 4.35 7.26 -13.99
CA GLY A 127 3.61 8.03 -15.00
C GLY A 127 2.62 9.04 -14.41
N THR A 128 1.83 9.68 -15.28
CA THR A 128 0.98 10.83 -14.93
C THR A 128 -0.49 10.51 -14.74
N ASP A 129 -1.01 9.41 -15.30
CA ASP A 129 -2.45 9.10 -15.32
C ASP A 129 -2.93 8.35 -14.06
N CYS A 130 -2.09 7.46 -13.52
CA CYS A 130 -2.26 6.84 -12.21
C CYS A 130 -1.02 7.10 -11.35
N ASN A 131 -0.99 8.30 -10.78
CA ASN A 131 0.05 8.69 -9.84
C ASN A 131 -0.28 8.13 -8.45
N THR A 132 0.57 7.20 -7.98
CA THR A 132 0.39 6.51 -6.70
C THR A 132 0.48 7.47 -5.52
N GLU A 133 1.32 8.51 -5.57
CA GLU A 133 1.41 9.50 -4.49
C GLU A 133 0.08 10.26 -4.30
N ASN A 134 -0.59 10.66 -5.38
CA ASN A 134 -1.94 11.25 -5.33
C ASN A 134 -2.99 10.28 -4.74
N LEU A 135 -2.84 8.97 -4.99
CA LEU A 135 -3.68 7.96 -4.36
C LEU A 135 -3.43 7.91 -2.85
N LEU A 136 -2.18 7.86 -2.41
CA LEU A 136 -1.82 7.83 -0.99
C LEU A 136 -2.32 9.10 -0.26
N ASP A 137 -2.18 10.27 -0.87
CA ASP A 137 -2.71 11.54 -0.36
C ASP A 137 -4.23 11.56 -0.24
N LEU A 138 -4.94 10.94 -1.19
CA LEU A 138 -6.41 10.84 -1.13
C LEU A 138 -6.83 9.92 0.02
N ILE A 139 -6.13 8.80 0.20
CA ILE A 139 -6.40 7.81 1.23
C ILE A 139 -6.21 8.41 2.62
N ASP A 140 -5.11 9.12 2.85
CA ASP A 140 -4.82 9.80 4.12
C ASP A 140 -5.97 10.73 4.54
N LYS A 141 -6.54 11.49 3.59
CA LYS A 141 -7.66 12.41 3.83
C LYS A 141 -9.01 11.72 4.01
N ARG A 142 -9.17 10.50 3.51
CA ARG A 142 -10.47 9.82 3.34
C ARG A 142 -10.70 8.69 4.32
N VAL A 143 -9.62 8.01 4.69
CA VAL A 143 -9.62 6.76 5.45
C VAL A 143 -8.73 6.94 6.66
N HIS A 144 -7.42 6.84 6.44
CA HIS A 144 -6.34 6.96 7.40
C HIS A 144 -5.02 6.87 6.61
N ALA A 145 -3.91 7.34 7.18
CA ALA A 145 -2.58 7.21 6.57
C ALA A 145 -2.32 5.74 6.12
N PRO A 146 -1.87 5.51 4.87
CA PRO A 146 -1.54 4.17 4.37
C PRO A 146 -0.41 3.52 5.18
N THR A 147 -0.66 2.34 5.73
CA THR A 147 0.36 1.50 6.37
C THR A 147 1.19 0.76 5.32
N SER A 148 0.54 0.29 4.25
CA SER A 148 1.23 -0.36 3.13
C SER A 148 0.54 -0.11 1.80
N PHE A 149 1.33 -0.18 0.73
CA PHE A 149 0.87 -0.18 -0.64
C PHE A 149 1.51 -1.33 -1.40
N HIS A 150 0.70 -2.03 -2.17
CA HIS A 150 1.13 -3.11 -3.05
C HIS A 150 0.43 -2.95 -4.39
N GLY A 151 1.20 -2.93 -5.47
CA GLY A 151 0.60 -2.73 -6.78
C GLY A 151 1.33 -3.39 -7.92
N CYS A 152 0.56 -3.67 -8.97
CA CYS A 152 1.08 -4.15 -10.24
C CYS A 152 0.14 -3.84 -11.40
N ALA A 153 0.65 -3.96 -12.62
CA ALA A 153 -0.12 -3.69 -13.82
C ALA A 153 -1.42 -4.51 -13.90
N GLN A 154 -1.33 -5.83 -13.73
CA GLN A 154 -2.49 -6.71 -13.83
C GLN A 154 -2.38 -7.83 -12.81
N ALA A 155 -3.42 -8.01 -12.00
CA ALA A 155 -3.56 -9.13 -11.07
C ALA A 155 -5.03 -9.48 -10.88
N GLY A 156 -5.29 -10.74 -10.54
CA GLY A 156 -6.62 -11.24 -10.19
C GLY A 156 -6.72 -11.74 -8.75
N LEU A 157 -5.60 -11.97 -8.07
CA LEU A 157 -5.53 -12.58 -6.74
C LEU A 157 -4.47 -11.87 -5.90
N TRP A 158 -4.85 -11.57 -4.66
CA TRP A 158 -4.00 -10.96 -3.65
C TRP A 158 -4.24 -11.64 -2.31
N THR A 159 -3.17 -11.86 -1.56
CA THR A 159 -3.25 -12.26 -0.15
C THR A 159 -2.45 -11.29 0.70
N ILE A 160 -3.07 -10.74 1.74
CA ILE A 160 -2.39 -10.03 2.83
C ILE A 160 -2.14 -11.03 3.95
N GLU A 161 -0.89 -11.41 4.15
CA GLU A 161 -0.46 -12.37 5.15
C GLU A 161 -0.44 -11.76 6.56
N GLU A 162 -0.37 -12.61 7.58
CA GLU A 162 -0.40 -12.20 8.99
C GLU A 162 0.71 -11.18 9.33
N ASN A 163 1.88 -11.34 8.72
CA ASN A 163 3.07 -10.52 8.94
C ASN A 163 3.16 -9.28 8.04
N MET A 164 2.05 -8.84 7.42
CA MET A 164 1.97 -7.72 6.45
C MET A 164 2.59 -8.01 5.07
N ALA A 165 3.20 -9.17 4.85
CA ALA A 165 3.62 -9.54 3.50
C ALA A 165 2.40 -9.65 2.59
N VAL A 166 2.52 -9.15 1.36
CA VAL A 166 1.45 -9.24 0.36
C VAL A 166 1.93 -10.00 -0.85
N ILE A 167 1.11 -10.96 -1.30
CA ILE A 167 1.39 -11.82 -2.44
C ILE A 167 0.31 -11.55 -3.50
N GLY A 168 0.71 -10.92 -4.60
CA GLY A 168 -0.12 -10.75 -5.80
C GLY A 168 0.25 -11.73 -6.91
N ASN A 169 -0.73 -12.24 -7.66
CA ASN A 169 -0.47 -13.07 -8.85
C ASN A 169 -0.19 -12.23 -10.10
N CYS A 170 0.64 -11.22 -9.93
CA CYS A 170 0.82 -10.17 -10.91
C CYS A 170 1.44 -10.67 -12.22
N ASN A 171 0.90 -10.18 -13.32
CA ASN A 171 1.31 -10.57 -14.64
C ASN A 171 2.50 -9.73 -15.13
N GLY A 172 3.70 -10.31 -15.07
CA GLY A 172 4.94 -9.67 -15.53
C GLY A 172 4.98 -9.33 -17.03
N ASP A 173 4.09 -9.90 -17.84
CA ASP A 173 4.00 -9.56 -19.27
C ASP A 173 3.40 -8.15 -19.49
N PHE A 174 2.73 -7.58 -18.48
CA PHE A 174 1.95 -6.34 -18.59
C PHE A 174 2.56 -5.16 -17.80
N GLY A 175 3.69 -5.38 -17.12
CA GLY A 175 4.37 -4.38 -16.30
C GLY A 175 5.26 -5.00 -15.21
N PRO A 176 5.66 -4.23 -14.18
CA PRO A 176 6.46 -4.75 -13.08
C PRO A 176 5.69 -5.87 -12.35
N ILE A 177 6.45 -6.86 -11.86
CA ILE A 177 5.89 -8.05 -11.20
C ILE A 177 5.16 -7.63 -9.93
N GLN A 178 5.77 -6.93 -8.99
CA GLN A 178 5.04 -6.32 -7.88
C GLN A 178 5.88 -5.13 -7.41
N THR A 179 5.21 -4.07 -6.98
CA THR A 179 5.85 -2.93 -6.33
C THR A 179 5.22 -2.76 -4.96
N ASP A 180 6.07 -2.53 -3.97
CA ASP A 180 5.67 -2.53 -2.58
C ASP A 180 6.20 -1.26 -1.88
N MET A 181 5.42 -0.77 -0.93
CA MET A 181 5.79 0.24 0.05
C MET A 181 5.17 -0.18 1.38
N VAL A 182 5.96 -0.16 2.44
CA VAL A 182 5.48 -0.26 3.83
C VAL A 182 6.03 0.91 4.58
N GLN A 183 5.16 1.64 5.28
CA GLN A 183 5.58 2.75 6.10
C GLN A 183 6.21 2.22 7.39
N GLY A 184 7.30 2.86 7.84
CA GLY A 184 7.88 2.58 9.16
C GLY A 184 6.86 2.89 10.25
N CYS A 185 6.57 1.89 11.09
CA CYS A 185 5.54 2.00 12.12
C CYS A 185 6.05 2.64 13.42
N ASP A 186 7.33 2.97 13.46
CA ASP A 186 8.05 3.68 14.53
C ASP A 186 8.05 5.22 14.36
N GLY A 187 7.42 5.73 13.31
CA GLY A 187 7.40 7.17 13.00
C GLY A 187 8.71 7.68 12.39
N GLU A 188 9.65 6.78 12.07
CA GLU A 188 10.78 7.06 11.20
C GLU A 188 10.48 6.39 9.85
N ASP A 189 10.46 7.16 8.75
CA ASP A 189 10.26 6.61 7.41
C ASP A 189 11.44 5.70 7.04
N SER A 190 11.42 4.44 7.48
CA SER A 190 12.46 3.45 7.21
C SER A 190 12.23 2.85 5.82
N CYS A 191 12.71 3.53 4.79
CA CYS A 191 12.94 2.92 3.49
C CYS A 191 14.10 1.90 3.64
N GLY A 192 13.75 0.61 3.77
CA GLY A 192 14.66 -0.49 4.11
C GLY A 192 16.06 -0.38 3.47
N GLY A 193 17.07 -0.09 4.29
CA GLY A 193 18.46 -0.15 3.88
C GLY A 193 18.97 -1.60 3.82
N PRO A 194 20.00 -1.90 3.01
CA PRO A 194 20.59 -3.23 2.96
C PRO A 194 21.22 -3.60 4.31
N ILE A 195 20.80 -4.75 4.85
CA ILE A 195 21.47 -5.39 5.98
C ILE A 195 22.80 -5.96 5.46
N PHE A 196 23.90 -5.28 5.72
CA PHE A 196 25.22 -5.89 5.61
C PHE A 196 25.45 -6.75 6.86
N LEU A 197 25.44 -8.07 6.68
CA LEU A 197 26.00 -9.03 7.63
C LEU A 197 27.53 -8.96 7.64
#